data_AF-A0A918U6D5-F1
#
_entry.id   AF-A0A918U6D5-F1
#
_cell.length_a   1.000
_cell.length_b   1.000
_cell.length_c   1.000
_cell.angle_alpha   90.00
_cell.angle_beta   90.00
_cell.angle_gamma   90.00
#
_symmetry.space_group_name_H-M   'P 1'
#
loop_
_entity.id
_entity.type
_entity.pdbx_description
1 polymer ?
#
loop_
_entity_poly.entity_id
_entity_poly.type
_entity_poly.pdbx_seq_one_letter_code
_entity_poly.pdbx_strand_id
1 'polypeptide(L)'
;MPEPLALTPQITDEQRDAMLRRLISVATEFRRIAEVVAPAVAAAAAELHRTFEALKETGLVDSQGRPVPRAARPAWQSPHGPAHRRRT
;
A
#
# COMPACT_ATOMS: atom_id res chain seq x y z
N MET A 1 -21.98 -53.17 -6.05
CA MET A 1 -20.63 -52.94 -5.51
C MET A 1 -20.22 -51.53 -5.89
N PRO A 2 -20.19 -50.53 -5.00
CA PRO A 2 -19.70 -49.19 -5.35
C PRO A 2 -18.16 -49.16 -5.32
N GLU A 3 -17.56 -48.52 -6.33
CA GLU A 3 -16.11 -48.29 -6.44
C GLU A 3 -15.57 -47.39 -5.32
N PRO A 4 -14.35 -47.63 -4.81
CA PRO A 4 -13.71 -46.73 -3.85
C PRO A 4 -13.15 -45.49 -4.57
N LEU A 5 -13.77 -44.34 -4.32
CA LEU A 5 -13.25 -43.00 -4.61
C LEU A 5 -12.08 -42.69 -3.65
N ALA A 6 -10.84 -43.02 -4.03
CA ALA A 6 -9.68 -42.52 -3.31
C ALA A 6 -8.43 -42.47 -4.22
N LEU A 7 -8.38 -41.47 -5.11
CA LEU A 7 -7.16 -41.11 -5.83
C LEU A 7 -6.79 -39.66 -5.51
N THR A 8 -6.62 -39.35 -4.22
CA THR A 8 -5.67 -38.29 -3.86
C THR A 8 -4.29 -38.95 -3.87
N PRO A 9 -3.34 -38.50 -4.72
CA PRO A 9 -2.00 -39.07 -4.73
C PRO A 9 -1.39 -38.86 -3.34
N GLN A 10 -1.17 -39.94 -2.60
CA GLN A 10 -0.51 -39.86 -1.30
C GLN A 10 0.96 -39.56 -1.55
N ILE A 11 1.33 -38.31 -1.26
CA ILE A 11 2.73 -37.87 -1.25
C ILE A 11 3.48 -38.74 -0.24
N THR A 12 4.52 -39.43 -0.72
CA THR A 12 5.42 -40.21 0.12
C THR A 12 6.18 -39.30 1.09
N ASP A 13 6.57 -39.81 2.26
CA ASP A 13 7.29 -39.00 3.25
C ASP A 13 8.60 -38.42 2.69
N GLU A 14 9.28 -39.14 1.80
CA GLU A 14 10.47 -38.63 1.09
C GLU A 14 10.15 -37.44 0.18
N GLN A 15 9.03 -37.47 -0.55
CA GLN A 15 8.57 -36.35 -1.38
C GLN A 15 8.16 -35.15 -0.52
N ARG A 16 7.55 -35.40 0.64
CA ARG A 16 7.21 -34.36 1.61
C ARG A 16 8.47 -33.67 2.14
N ASP A 17 9.47 -34.43 2.55
CA ASP A 17 10.73 -33.90 3.07
C ASP A 17 11.51 -33.12 2.01
N ALA A 18 11.54 -33.62 0.76
CA ALA A 18 12.15 -32.91 -0.35
C ALA A 18 11.43 -31.57 -0.62
N MET A 19 10.10 -31.56 -0.55
CA MET A 19 9.31 -30.33 -0.72
C MET A 19 9.53 -29.33 0.41
N LEU A 20 9.57 -29.79 1.67
CA LEU A 20 9.85 -28.93 2.83
C LEU A 20 11.24 -28.29 2.73
N ARG A 21 12.27 -29.04 2.34
CA ARG A 21 13.62 -28.51 2.14
C ARG A 21 13.65 -27.43 1.05
N ARG A 22 12.92 -27.64 -0.05
CA ARG A 22 12.79 -26.63 -1.12
C ARG A 22 12.09 -25.37 -0.63
N LEU A 23 11.00 -25.51 0.12
CA LEU A 23 10.27 -24.37 0.69
C LEU A 23 11.15 -23.57 1.67
N ILE A 24 11.91 -24.25 2.53
CA ILE A 24 12.85 -23.59 3.45
C ILE A 24 13.92 -22.82 2.67
N SER A 25 14.48 -23.41 1.62
CA SER A 25 15.48 -22.74 0.77
C SER A 25 14.90 -21.48 0.13
N VAL A 26 13.69 -21.57 -0.45
CA VAL A 26 13.02 -20.43 -1.09
C VAL A 26 12.71 -19.34 -0.06
N ALA A 27 12.17 -19.71 1.10
CA ALA A 27 11.88 -18.77 2.19
C ALA A 27 13.15 -18.05 2.68
N THR A 28 14.28 -18.75 2.72
CA THR A 28 15.57 -18.16 3.11
C THR A 28 16.04 -17.10 2.12
N GLU A 29 15.89 -17.35 0.81
CA GLU A 29 16.25 -16.35 -0.21
C GLU A 29 15.31 -15.14 -0.17
N PHE A 30 14.00 -15.36 0.01
CA PHE A 30 13.06 -14.26 0.21
C PHE A 30 13.40 -13.42 1.45
N ARG A 31 13.79 -14.07 2.54
CA ARG A 31 14.23 -13.37 3.75
C ARG A 31 15.44 -12.49 3.48
N ARG A 32 16.45 -12.98 2.76
CA ARG A 32 17.62 -12.16 2.39
C ARG A 32 17.24 -10.94 1.55
N ILE A 33 16.36 -11.13 0.56
CA ILE A 33 15.86 -10.01 -0.26
C ILE A 33 15.12 -9.00 0.64
N ALA A 34 14.27 -9.48 1.55
CA ALA A 34 13.56 -8.63 2.48
C ALA A 34 14.51 -7.87 3.42
N GLU A 35 15.56 -8.50 3.93
CA GLU A 35 16.57 -7.85 4.78
C GLU A 35 17.32 -6.72 4.05
N VAL A 36 17.54 -6.86 2.74
CA VAL A 36 18.16 -5.81 1.92
C VAL A 36 17.18 -4.68 1.60
N VAL A 37 15.93 -4.99 1.31
CA VAL A 37 14.93 -3.99 0.85
C VAL A 37 14.22 -3.28 2.02
N ALA A 38 14.05 -3.95 3.16
CA ALA A 38 13.41 -3.41 4.36
C ALA A 38 13.94 -2.04 4.81
N PRO A 39 15.26 -1.80 4.91
CA PRO A 39 15.77 -0.48 5.33
C PRO A 39 15.43 0.62 4.31
N ALA A 40 15.46 0.32 3.01
CA ALA A 40 15.09 1.28 1.98
C ALA A 40 13.59 1.65 2.06
N VAL A 41 12.73 0.64 2.27
CA VAL A 41 11.28 0.86 2.46
C VAL A 41 11.01 1.66 3.73
N ALA A 42 11.71 1.35 4.83
CA ALA A 42 11.58 2.07 6.08
C ALA A 42 12.02 3.54 5.94
N ALA A 43 13.12 3.80 5.24
CA ALA A 43 13.60 5.14 4.95
C ALA A 43 12.60 5.94 4.10
N ALA A 44 12.07 5.33 3.04
CA ALA A 44 11.05 5.95 2.19
C ALA A 44 9.76 6.27 2.96
N ALA A 45 9.30 5.34 3.81
CA ALA A 45 8.14 5.56 4.68
C ALA A 45 8.37 6.71 5.66
N ALA A 46 9.56 6.81 6.25
CA ALA A 46 9.91 7.90 7.15
C ALA A 46 9.98 9.26 6.45
N GLU A 47 10.46 9.31 5.21
CA GLU A 47 10.49 10.53 4.41
C GLU A 47 9.08 10.98 3.99
N LEU A 48 8.23 10.05 3.57
CA LEU A 48 6.82 10.32 3.28
C LEU A 48 6.09 10.85 4.53
N HIS A 49 6.33 10.24 5.69
CA HIS A 49 5.73 10.70 6.95
C HIS A 49 6.17 12.13 7.30
N ARG A 50 7.48 12.43 7.20
CA ARG A 50 8.00 13.80 7.43
C ARG A 50 7.39 14.82 6.48
N THR A 51 7.26 14.46 5.20
CA THR A 51 6.63 15.33 4.19
C THR A 51 5.17 15.60 4.55
N PHE A 52 4.45 14.57 4.98
CA PHE A 52 3.04 14.70 5.34
C PHE A 52 2.82 15.56 6.59
N GLU A 53 3.65 15.41 7.62
CA GLU A 53 3.60 16.28 8.79
C GLU A 53 3.92 17.73 8.42
N ALA A 54 4.90 18.00 7.57
CA ALA A 54 5.15 19.35 7.05
C ALA A 54 3.94 19.93 6.28
N LEU A 55 3.24 19.11 5.50
CA LEU A 55 2.01 19.52 4.81
C LEU A 55 0.86 19.82 5.79
N LYS A 56 0.77 19.10 6.91
CA LYS A 56 -0.19 19.40 7.98
C LYS A 56 0.16 20.69 8.71
N GLU A 57 1.43 20.92 9.03
CA GLU A 57 1.91 22.15 9.67
C GLU A 57 1.63 23.40 8.83
N THR A 58 1.75 23.29 7.51
CA THR A 58 1.41 24.39 6.57
C THR A 58 -0.10 24.59 6.39
N GLY A 59 -0.94 23.73 6.96
CA GLY A 59 -2.39 23.75 6.79
C GLY A 59 -2.84 23.41 5.36
N LEU A 60 -1.97 22.80 4.55
CA LEU A 60 -2.31 22.32 3.21
C LEU A 60 -3.08 21.00 3.25
N VAL A 61 -2.92 20.24 4.33
CA VAL A 61 -3.59 18.96 4.56
C VAL A 61 -4.23 18.96 5.95
N ASP A 62 -5.46 18.44 6.05
CA ASP A 62 -6.21 18.37 7.31
C ASP A 62 -5.78 17.17 8.18
N SER A 63 -6.39 17.03 9.37
CA SER A 63 -6.12 15.93 10.31
C SER A 63 -6.53 14.55 9.78
N GLN A 64 -7.31 14.49 8.69
CA GLN A 64 -7.74 13.27 8.01
C GLN A 64 -6.90 12.99 6.76
N GLY A 65 -5.86 13.80 6.49
CA GLY A 65 -4.99 13.63 5.35
C GLY A 65 -5.54 14.14 4.03
N ARG A 66 -6.60 14.95 4.06
CA ARG A 66 -7.22 15.50 2.85
C ARG A 66 -6.64 16.89 2.57
N PRO A 67 -6.44 17.24 1.29
CA PRO A 67 -6.06 18.60 0.93
C PRO A 67 -7.08 19.61 1.47
N VAL A 68 -6.61 20.64 2.17
CA VAL A 68 -7.45 21.75 2.61
C VAL A 68 -7.80 22.57 1.37
N PRO A 69 -9.10 22.74 1.04
CA PRO A 69 -9.49 23.52 -0.11
C PRO A 69 -9.04 24.96 0.08
N ARG A 70 -8.37 25.51 -0.95
CA ARG A 70 -7.93 26.90 -0.96
C ARG A 70 -9.15 27.78 -0.68
N ALA A 71 -9.04 28.69 0.30
CA ALA A 71 -10.11 29.62 0.62
C ALA A 71 -10.63 30.26 -0.67
N ALA A 72 -11.90 30.03 -0.98
CA ALA A 72 -12.53 30.62 -2.15
C ALA A 72 -12.42 32.12 -1.98
N ARG A 73 -11.60 32.77 -2.83
CA ARG A 73 -11.50 34.22 -2.82
C ARG A 73 -12.91 34.75 -3.09
N PRO A 74 -13.41 35.71 -2.30
CA PRO A 74 -14.73 36.24 -2.53
C PRO A 74 -14.78 36.82 -3.96
N ALA A 75 -15.93 36.68 -4.61
CA ALA A 75 -16.09 36.96 -6.04
C ALA A 75 -15.64 38.36 -6.49
N TRP A 76 -15.63 39.33 -5.57
CA TRP A 76 -15.16 40.70 -5.81
C TRP A 76 -13.62 40.82 -5.95
N GLN A 77 -12.85 39.81 -5.54
CA GLN A 77 -11.39 39.73 -5.73
C GLN A 77 -10.97 38.99 -7.01
N SER A 78 -11.92 38.43 -7.77
CA SER A 78 -11.64 37.79 -9.06
C SER A 78 -11.56 38.85 -10.17
N PRO A 79 -10.50 38.88 -11.00
CA PRO A 79 -10.42 39.78 -12.17
C PRO A 79 -11.58 39.61 -13.15
N HIS A 80 -12.29 38.48 -13.09
CA HIS A 80 -13.36 38.10 -14.01
C HIS A 80 -14.75 38.06 -13.34
N GLY A 81 -14.90 38.64 -12.14
CA GLY A 81 -16.18 38.74 -11.44
C GLY A 81 -16.71 37.41 -10.88
N PRO A 82 -17.91 37.42 -10.26
CA PRO A 82 -18.55 36.22 -9.71
C PRO A 82 -18.80 35.17 -10.79
N ALA A 83 -18.53 33.89 -10.44
CA ALA A 83 -18.88 32.77 -11.28
C ALA A 83 -20.40 32.77 -11.54
N HIS A 84 -20.78 32.83 -12.83
CA HIS A 84 -22.18 32.85 -13.25
C HIS A 84 -22.79 31.47 -12.98
N ARG A 85 -23.40 31.28 -11.80
CA ARG A 85 -24.12 30.04 -11.49
C ARG A 85 -25.34 29.95 -12.40
N ARG A 86 -25.33 29.00 -13.34
CA ARG A 86 -26.55 28.58 -14.05
C ARG A 86 -27.48 27.98 -13.00
N ARG A 87 -28.64 28.60 -12.81
CA ARG A 87 -29.77 27.95 -12.13
C ARG A 87 -30.23 26.81 -13.04
N THR A 88 -29.97 25.58 -12.63
CA THR A 88 -30.77 24.41 -13.01
C THR A 88 -31.82 24.19 -11.94
#